data_AF-A0A2E9QHD5-F1
#
_entry.id   AF-A0A2E9QHD5-F1
#
_cell.length_a   1.000
_cell.length_b   1.000
_cell.length_c   1.000
_cell.angle_alpha   90.00
_cell.angle_beta   90.00
_cell.angle_gamma   90.00
#
_symmetry.space_group_name_H-M   'P 1'
#
loop_
_entity.id
_entity.type
_entity.pdbx_description
1 polymer ?
#
loop_
_entity_poly.entity_id
_entity_poly.type
_entity_poly.pdbx_seq_one_letter_code
_entity_poly.pdbx_strand_id
1 'polypeptide(L)'
;DSSMLDMNEITIASVLSKTSRQLIYVYDFMKMWRFLVSYSKETDNKSKTIEVIKSIGNMPEEAPNIIFEADKEFEEEADKLDDYPY
;
A
#
# COMPACT_ATOMS: atom_id res chain seq x y z
N ASP A 1 9.38 -8.94 -19.63
CA ASP A 1 7.93 -8.74 -19.68
C ASP A 1 7.40 -8.57 -18.27
N SER A 2 7.05 -7.34 -17.90
CA SER A 2 6.34 -7.10 -16.65
C SER A 2 4.86 -7.12 -17.00
N SER A 3 4.26 -8.31 -17.00
CA SER A 3 2.82 -8.46 -17.23
C SER A 3 2.07 -7.67 -16.17
N MET A 4 1.34 -6.64 -16.58
CA MET A 4 0.42 -5.91 -15.71
C MET A 4 -0.69 -6.88 -15.30
N LEU A 5 -0.80 -7.15 -14.00
CA LEU A 5 -1.79 -8.09 -13.46
C LEU A 5 -2.98 -7.30 -12.93
N ASP A 6 -4.18 -7.67 -13.34
CA ASP A 6 -5.41 -7.08 -12.82
C ASP A 6 -5.73 -7.68 -11.43
N MET A 7 -6.27 -6.86 -10.53
CA MET A 7 -6.61 -7.30 -9.17
C MET A 7 -7.61 -8.47 -9.17
N ASN A 8 -8.48 -8.54 -10.18
CA ASN A 8 -9.46 -9.62 -10.33
C ASN A 8 -8.81 -10.98 -10.68
N GLU A 9 -7.60 -10.97 -11.21
CA GLU A 9 -6.85 -12.18 -11.58
C GLU A 9 -5.98 -12.69 -10.42
N ILE A 10 -5.86 -11.90 -9.34
CA ILE A 10 -4.98 -12.18 -8.22
C ILE A 10 -5.79 -12.60 -6.99
N THR A 11 -5.39 -13.71 -6.38
CA THR A 11 -5.95 -14.12 -5.10
C THR A 11 -5.25 -13.43 -3.93
N ILE A 12 -5.98 -13.18 -2.84
CA ILE A 12 -5.36 -12.65 -1.61
C ILE A 12 -4.27 -13.60 -1.11
N ALA A 13 -4.49 -14.92 -1.19
CA ALA A 13 -3.54 -15.93 -0.76
C ALA A 13 -2.20 -15.89 -1.51
N SER A 14 -2.18 -15.51 -2.80
CA SER A 14 -0.94 -15.37 -3.57
C SER A 14 -0.13 -14.13 -3.18
N VAL A 15 -0.77 -13.07 -2.69
CA VAL A 15 -0.09 -11.83 -2.29
C VAL A 15 0.29 -11.85 -0.82
N LEU A 16 -0.60 -12.34 0.05
CA LEU A 16 -0.47 -12.36 1.50
C LEU A 16 -0.29 -13.79 2.02
N SER A 17 0.68 -14.52 1.45
CA SER A 17 0.92 -15.94 1.74
C SER A 17 1.48 -16.25 3.12
N LYS A 18 1.99 -15.24 3.86
CA LYS A 18 2.58 -15.39 5.20
C LYS A 18 2.19 -14.22 6.09
N THR A 19 2.07 -14.45 7.39
CA THR A 19 1.68 -13.45 8.41
C THR A 19 2.58 -12.21 8.44
N SER A 20 3.84 -12.34 8.03
CA SER A 20 4.77 -11.21 7.95
C SER A 20 4.57 -10.32 6.72
N ARG A 21 3.69 -10.69 5.77
CA ARG A 21 3.49 -9.92 4.55
C ARG A 21 2.54 -8.75 4.78
N GLN A 22 2.91 -7.62 4.20
CA GLN A 22 2.17 -6.38 4.24
C GLN A 22 1.97 -5.88 2.80
N LEU A 23 0.85 -5.21 2.58
CA LEU A 23 0.46 -4.60 1.32
C LEU A 23 0.07 -3.14 1.59
N ILE A 24 0.54 -2.23 0.74
CA ILE A 24 -0.01 -0.87 0.69
C ILE A 24 -1.12 -0.88 -0.35
N TYR A 25 -2.35 -0.72 0.09
CA TYR A 25 -3.51 -0.58 -0.78
C TYR A 25 -3.82 0.90 -1.00
N VAL A 26 -3.68 1.36 -2.25
CA VAL A 26 -4.03 2.72 -2.66
C VAL A 26 -5.45 2.69 -3.20
N TYR A 27 -6.40 3.33 -2.51
CA TYR A 27 -7.81 3.33 -2.89
C TYR A 27 -8.12 4.45 -3.89
N ASP A 28 -7.64 5.67 -3.61
CA ASP A 28 -7.81 6.84 -4.46
C ASP A 28 -6.41 7.45 -4.66
N PHE A 29 -5.94 7.44 -5.90
CA PHE A 29 -4.62 7.96 -6.25
C PHE A 29 -4.54 9.49 -6.14
N MET A 30 -5.63 10.20 -6.43
CA MET A 30 -5.65 11.67 -6.40
C MET A 30 -5.69 12.18 -4.95
N LYS A 31 -6.45 11.51 -4.08
CA LYS A 31 -6.52 11.83 -2.65
C LYS A 31 -5.46 11.10 -1.82
N MET A 32 -4.74 10.17 -2.42
CA MET A 32 -3.72 9.34 -1.77
C MET A 32 -4.21 8.61 -0.52
N TRP A 33 -5.44 8.10 -0.57
CA TRP A 33 -5.93 7.19 0.47
C TRP A 33 -5.16 5.88 0.40
N ARG A 34 -4.34 5.63 1.42
CA ARG A 34 -3.43 4.49 1.50
C ARG A 34 -3.68 3.72 2.79
N PHE A 35 -3.82 2.42 2.64
CA PHE A 35 -4.08 1.51 3.75
C PHE A 35 -2.97 0.47 3.82
N LEU A 36 -2.41 0.27 5.02
CA LEU A 36 -1.53 -0.85 5.28
C LEU A 36 -2.39 -2.07 5.61
N VAL A 37 -2.36 -3.07 4.73
CA VAL A 37 -3.05 -4.34 4.90
C VAL A 37 -2.03 -5.39 5.29
N SER A 38 -2.23 -6.06 6.42
CA SER A 38 -1.37 -7.14 6.90
C SER A 38 -2.18 -8.40 7.16
N TYR A 39 -1.62 -9.55 6.83
CA TYR A 39 -2.23 -10.82 7.17
C TYR A 39 -1.90 -11.18 8.63
N SER A 40 -2.91 -11.32 9.47
CA SER A 40 -2.72 -11.54 10.91
C SER A 40 -2.59 -13.02 11.27
N LYS A 41 -3.67 -13.81 11.09
CA LYS A 41 -3.69 -15.21 11.49
C LYS A 41 -4.81 -15.97 10.76
N GLU A 42 -4.62 -17.26 10.54
CA GLU A 42 -5.65 -18.20 10.12
C GLU A 42 -6.36 -18.85 11.31
N THR A 43 -7.66 -19.10 11.19
CA THR A 43 -8.45 -19.79 12.21
C THR A 43 -9.28 -20.89 11.56
N ASP A 44 -9.46 -22.02 12.24
CA ASP A 44 -10.26 -23.15 11.73
C ASP A 44 -11.76 -22.85 11.64
N ASN A 45 -12.22 -21.81 12.37
CA ASN A 45 -13.58 -21.32 12.28
C ASN A 45 -13.80 -20.59 10.96
N LYS A 46 -14.52 -21.24 10.05
CA LYS A 46 -14.99 -20.62 8.81
C LYS A 46 -16.20 -19.74 9.12
N SER A 47 -15.94 -18.47 9.46
CA SER A 47 -17.00 -17.48 9.39
C SER A 47 -17.40 -17.30 7.92
N LYS A 48 -18.69 -17.39 7.63
CA LYS A 48 -19.24 -17.09 6.29
C LYS A 48 -19.41 -15.58 6.07
N THR A 49 -19.23 -14.79 7.12
CA THR A 49 -19.43 -13.34 7.14
C THR A 49 -18.12 -12.63 7.40
N ILE A 50 -17.91 -11.52 6.70
CA ILE A 50 -16.79 -10.60 6.93
C ILE A 50 -17.19 -9.70 8.11
N GLU A 51 -16.38 -9.70 9.16
CA GLU A 51 -16.65 -8.96 10.40
C GLU A 51 -15.44 -8.15 10.84
N VAL A 52 -15.70 -6.96 11.38
CA VAL A 52 -14.67 -6.12 11.99
C VAL A 52 -14.40 -6.64 13.40
N ILE A 53 -13.25 -7.29 13.58
CA ILE A 53 -12.87 -7.88 14.88
C ILE A 53 -12.42 -6.78 15.86
N LYS A 54 -11.81 -5.71 15.34
CA LYS A 54 -11.28 -4.59 16.14
C LYS A 54 -11.16 -3.35 15.28
N SER A 55 -11.56 -2.20 15.84
CA SER A 55 -11.30 -0.87 15.29
C SER A 55 -10.85 0.03 16.42
N ILE A 56 -9.87 0.89 16.17
CA ILE A 56 -9.41 1.91 17.13
C ILE A 56 -9.33 3.24 16.39
N GLY A 57 -9.91 4.28 17.00
CA GLY A 57 -10.00 5.61 16.41
C GLY A 57 -11.13 5.72 15.40
N ASN A 58 -11.19 6.88 14.75
CA ASN A 58 -12.15 7.18 13.69
C ASN A 58 -11.39 7.45 12.40
N MET A 59 -11.96 7.01 11.27
CA MET A 59 -11.44 7.39 9.96
C MET A 59 -11.60 8.91 9.78
N PRO A 60 -10.55 9.64 9.37
CA PRO A 60 -10.66 11.08 9.14
C PRO A 60 -11.62 11.37 7.98
N GLU A 61 -12.30 12.51 8.04
CA GLU A 61 -13.24 12.94 6.98
C GLU A 61 -12.52 13.31 5.68
N GLU A 62 -11.30 13.84 5.81
CA GLU A 62 -10.46 14.26 4.70
C GLU A 62 -9.19 13.40 4.62
N ALA A 63 -8.66 13.27 3.40
CA ALA A 63 -7.45 12.52 3.17
C ALA A 63 -6.26 13.21 3.86
N PRO A 64 -5.30 12.44 4.41
CA PRO A 64 -4.14 13.03 5.04
C PRO A 64 -3.33 13.84 4.03
N ASN A 65 -2.90 15.03 4.43
CA ASN A 65 -2.04 15.87 3.60
C ASN A 65 -0.63 15.26 3.56
N ILE A 66 -0.08 15.03 2.36
CA ILE A 66 1.25 14.44 2.21
C ILE A 66 2.27 15.55 2.13
N ILE A 67 3.19 15.57 3.08
CA ILE A 67 4.38 16.41 3.02
C ILE A 67 5.50 15.50 2.49
N PHE A 68 5.86 15.68 1.22
CA PHE A 68 7.06 15.06 0.67
C PHE A 68 8.24 15.95 1.01
N GLU A 69 8.93 15.63 2.11
CA GLU A 69 10.22 16.23 2.42
C GLU A 69 11.28 15.39 1.73
N ALA A 70 11.89 15.94 0.68
CA ALA A 70 13.11 15.37 0.12
C ALA A 70 14.28 15.84 0.99
N ASP A 71 15.08 14.90 1.50
CA ASP A 71 16.36 15.25 2.10
C ASP A 71 17.22 15.94 1.04
N LYS A 72 17.82 17.09 1.38
CA LYS A 72 18.60 17.91 0.43
C LYS A 72 19.74 17.14 -0.27
N GLU A 73 20.21 16.05 0.33
CA GLU A 73 21.19 15.15 -0.29
C GLU A 73 20.68 14.52 -1.60
N PHE A 74 19.36 14.36 -1.79
CA PHE A 74 18.77 13.84 -3.02
C PHE A 74 18.60 14.89 -4.12
N GLU A 75 18.49 16.18 -3.79
CA GLU A 75 18.42 17.25 -4.80
C GLU A 75 19.75 17.39 -5.56
N GLU A 76 20.88 17.31 -4.86
CA GLU A 76 22.21 17.41 -5.48
C GLU A 76 22.55 16.25 -6.43
N GLU A 77 21.97 15.07 -6.22
CA GLU A 77 22.16 13.90 -7.09
C GLU A 77 21.18 13.89 -8.28
N ALA A 78 19.99 14.48 -8.13
CA ALA A 78 19.02 14.63 -9.22
C ALA A 78 19.51 15.61 -10.30
N ASP A 79 20.08 16.75 -9.89
CA ASP A 79 20.63 17.75 -10.82
C ASP A 79 21.81 17.22 -11.66
N LYS A 80 22.55 16.21 -11.16
CA LYS A 80 23.68 15.59 -11.89
C LYS A 80 23.23 14.59 -12.96
N LEU A 81 22.00 14.08 -12.88
CA LEU A 81 21.46 13.11 -13.85
C LEU A 81 20.94 13.80 -15.12
N ASP A 82 20.51 15.06 -15.03
CA ASP A 82 20.01 15.84 -16.17
C ASP A 82 21.13 16.25 -17.15
N ASP A 83 22.39 16.25 -16.71
CA ASP A 83 23.57 16.59 -17.52
C ASP A 83 24.21 15.38 -18.24
N TYR A 84 23.61 14.19 -18.21
CA TYR A 84 24.14 13.02 -18.92
C TYR A 84 23.71 13.06 -20.41
N PRO A 85 24.64 13.28 -21.37
CA PRO A 85 24.28 13.26 -22.78
C PRO A 85 23.91 11.83 -23.20
N TYR A 86 22.77 11.71 -23.88
CA TYR A 86 22.25 10.48 -24.48
C TYR A 86 23.26 9.78 -25.40
#